data_AF-A0A9N8WPG7-F1
#
_entry.id   AF-A0A9N8WPG7-F1
#
_cell.length_a   1.000
_cell.length_b   1.000
_cell.length_c   1.000
_cell.angle_alpha   90.00
_cell.angle_beta   90.00
_cell.angle_gamma   90.00
#
_symmetry.space_group_name_H-M   'P 1'
#
loop_
_entity.id
_entity.type
_entity.pdbx_description
1 polymer ?
#
loop_
_entity_poly.entity_id
_entity_poly.type
_entity_poly.pdbx_seq_one_letter_code
_entity_poly.pdbx_strand_id
1 'polypeptide(L)'
;MPTVFLPTSFSYASVYHDYVQACKDKYSKDARILAESTFTNIWKSLMLSLQFMSSKTDLCETCEIMKMDIRYASQYEKKLELTNSYLAHLNRAQKERDYYNANIINAVEDSKHNPNVVSS
;
A
#
# COMPACT_ATOMS: atom_id res chain seq x y z
N MET A 1 12.87 -12.36 -13.81
CA MET A 1 12.58 -12.66 -12.39
C MET A 1 11.15 -12.23 -12.07
N PRO A 2 10.42 -12.97 -11.23
CA PRO A 2 9.08 -12.54 -10.78
C PRO A 2 9.20 -11.26 -9.94
N THR A 3 8.20 -10.37 -10.08
CA THR A 3 8.11 -9.15 -9.28
C THR A 3 7.67 -9.50 -7.86
N VAL A 4 8.41 -9.02 -6.87
CA VAL A 4 8.07 -9.08 -5.45
C VAL A 4 7.49 -7.73 -5.06
N PHE A 5 6.31 -7.74 -4.44
CA PHE A 5 5.64 -6.52 -4.00
C PHE A 5 5.75 -6.35 -2.50
N LEU A 6 6.27 -5.19 -2.06
CA LEU A 6 6.27 -4.75 -0.68
C LEU A 6 4.92 -4.10 -0.34
N PRO A 7 4.40 -4.25 0.90
CA PRO A 7 3.14 -3.62 1.32
C PRO A 7 3.18 -2.10 1.20
N THR A 8 2.01 -1.44 1.09
CA THR A 8 2.02 0.03 0.91
C THR A 8 2.36 0.83 2.15
N SER A 9 2.36 0.18 3.31
CA SER A 9 2.93 0.74 4.55
C SER A 9 4.45 0.96 4.45
N PHE A 10 5.12 0.30 3.50
CA PHE A 10 6.55 0.48 3.27
C PHE A 10 6.82 1.58 2.24
N SER A 11 7.90 2.31 2.50
CA SER A 11 8.54 3.28 1.63
C SER A 11 10.05 3.02 1.58
N TYR A 12 10.74 3.63 0.61
CA TYR A 12 12.22 3.59 0.57
C TYR A 12 12.85 4.00 1.91
N ALA A 13 12.30 5.03 2.56
CA ALA A 13 12.75 5.49 3.86
C ALA A 13 12.57 4.43 4.96
N SER A 14 11.39 3.80 5.04
CA SER A 14 11.15 2.75 6.05
C SER A 14 12.08 1.55 5.85
N VAL A 15 12.31 1.12 4.61
CA VAL A 15 13.21 -0.02 4.36
C VAL A 15 14.68 0.38 4.60
N TYR A 16 15.03 1.63 4.33
CA TYR A 16 16.35 2.16 4.71
C TYR A 16 16.54 2.16 6.22
N HIS A 17 15.53 2.51 7.02
CA HIS A 17 15.59 2.40 8.48
C HIS A 17 15.83 0.95 8.93
N ASP A 18 15.13 -0.02 8.33
CA ASP A 18 15.33 -1.44 8.61
C ASP A 18 16.76 -1.90 8.23
N TYR A 19 17.27 -1.45 7.09
CA TYR A 19 18.65 -1.68 6.65
C TYR A 19 19.67 -1.13 7.64
N VAL A 20 19.48 0.12 8.10
CA VAL A 20 20.34 0.78 9.09
C VAL A 20 20.35 -0.03 10.39
N GLN A 21 19.17 -0.45 10.86
CA GLN A 21 19.04 -1.21 12.10
C GLN A 21 19.73 -2.57 11.98
N ALA A 22 19.46 -3.32 10.90
CA ALA A 22 20.10 -4.61 10.65
C ALA A 22 21.63 -4.50 10.53
N CYS A 23 22.14 -3.41 9.93
CA CYS A 23 23.58 -3.15 9.87
C CYS A 23 24.19 -2.90 11.26
N LYS A 24 23.53 -2.11 12.10
CA LYS A 24 23.98 -1.84 13.48
C LYS A 24 23.99 -3.10 14.32
N ASP A 25 22.94 -3.91 14.21
CA ASP A 25 22.79 -5.15 14.97
C ASP A 25 23.86 -6.19 14.58
N LYS A 26 24.21 -6.26 13.29
CA LYS A 26 25.16 -7.26 12.77
C LYS A 26 26.62 -6.85 12.90
N TYR A 27 26.95 -5.58 12.71
CA TYR A 27 28.34 -5.12 12.57
C TYR A 27 28.81 -4.12 13.65
N SER A 28 28.01 -3.89 14.70
CA SER A 28 28.33 -2.94 15.79
C SER A 28 28.56 -1.49 15.32
N LYS A 29 29.05 -0.62 16.21
CA LYS A 29 29.16 0.85 16.01
C LYS A 29 30.03 1.28 14.81
N ASP A 30 30.89 0.42 14.28
CA ASP A 30 31.81 0.74 13.19
C ASP A 30 31.25 0.42 11.79
N ALA A 31 29.97 0.04 11.70
CA ALA A 31 29.31 -0.20 10.43
C ALA A 31 29.33 1.07 9.56
N ARG A 32 29.98 0.99 8.39
CA ARG A 32 29.89 2.03 7.35
C ARG A 32 28.56 1.90 6.63
N ILE A 33 27.60 2.68 7.08
CA ILE A 33 26.23 2.71 6.56
C ILE A 33 26.20 3.63 5.34
N LEU A 34 25.58 3.16 4.25
CA LEU A 34 25.36 3.98 3.06
C LEU A 34 24.40 5.14 3.37
N ALA A 35 24.60 6.28 2.74
CA ALA A 35 23.59 7.35 2.78
C ALA A 35 22.29 6.87 2.13
N GLU A 36 21.15 7.34 2.64
CA GLU A 36 19.81 6.97 2.15
C GLU A 36 19.63 7.18 0.65
N SER A 37 20.17 8.28 0.12
CA SER A 37 20.12 8.60 -1.31
C SER A 37 20.89 7.57 -2.14
N THR A 38 22.08 7.17 -1.69
CA THR A 38 22.89 6.13 -2.34
C THR A 38 22.19 4.78 -2.29
N PHE A 39 21.65 4.40 -1.12
CA PHE A 39 20.87 3.18 -0.94
C PHE A 39 19.68 3.14 -1.91
N THR A 40 18.91 4.22 -1.97
CA THR A 40 17.72 4.33 -2.82
C THR A 40 18.07 4.29 -4.30
N ASN A 41 19.17 4.94 -4.72
CA ASN A 41 19.62 4.91 -6.11
C ASN A 41 20.06 3.52 -6.52
N ILE A 42 20.83 2.83 -5.68
CA ILE A 42 21.25 1.44 -5.91
C ILE A 42 20.03 0.54 -6.04
N TRP A 43 19.05 0.66 -5.14
CA TRP A 43 17.80 -0.09 -5.24
C TRP A 43 17.10 0.16 -6.57
N LYS A 44 16.87 1.43 -6.94
CA LYS A 44 16.16 1.79 -8.18
C LYS A 44 16.88 1.30 -9.42
N SER A 45 18.22 1.23 -9.40
CA SER A 45 19.01 0.75 -10.54
C SER A 45 19.10 -0.77 -10.63
N LEU A 46 19.22 -1.47 -9.49
CA LEU A 46 19.56 -2.90 -9.47
C LEU A 46 18.40 -3.81 -9.07
N MET A 47 17.39 -3.29 -8.37
CA MET A 47 16.28 -4.08 -7.80
C MET A 47 14.93 -3.71 -8.43
N LEU A 48 14.87 -3.65 -9.76
CA LEU A 48 13.66 -3.31 -10.52
C LEU A 48 12.49 -4.28 -10.30
N SER A 49 12.78 -5.52 -9.91
CA SER A 49 11.76 -6.53 -9.57
C SER A 49 11.19 -6.39 -8.16
N LEU A 50 11.72 -5.48 -7.33
CA LEU A 50 11.21 -5.23 -5.98
C LEU A 50 10.49 -3.89 -5.98
N GLN A 51 9.15 -3.96 -5.96
CA GLN A 51 8.27 -2.79 -6.12
C GLN A 51 7.38 -2.62 -4.90
N PHE A 52 6.97 -1.38 -4.63
CA PHE A 52 5.91 -1.14 -3.65
C PHE A 52 4.55 -1.43 -4.31
N MET A 53 3.63 -2.03 -3.57
CA MET A 53 2.24 -2.06 -3.99
C MET A 53 1.76 -0.62 -4.21
N SER A 54 0.84 -0.44 -5.15
CA SER A 54 0.08 0.82 -5.22
C SER A 54 -0.97 0.82 -4.11
N SER A 55 -1.38 1.99 -3.62
CA SER A 55 -2.50 2.12 -2.67
C SER A 55 -3.82 1.55 -3.21
N LYS A 56 -3.92 1.36 -4.54
CA LYS A 56 -5.05 0.67 -5.19
C LYS A 56 -4.98 -0.86 -5.05
N THR A 57 -3.81 -1.41 -4.78
CA THR A 57 -3.52 -2.85 -4.69
C THR A 57 -3.15 -3.31 -3.28
N ASP A 58 -2.95 -2.40 -2.33
CA ASP A 58 -2.86 -2.79 -0.92
C ASP A 58 -4.21 -3.37 -0.51
N LEU A 59 -4.19 -4.65 -0.20
CA LEU A 59 -5.30 -5.28 0.45
C LEU A 59 -5.15 -5.01 1.93
N CYS A 60 -6.23 -4.59 2.58
CA CYS A 60 -6.25 -4.53 4.03
C CYS A 60 -5.99 -5.93 4.60
N GLU A 61 -5.57 -5.99 5.85
CA GLU A 61 -5.32 -7.26 6.56
C GLU A 61 -6.48 -8.26 6.40
N THR A 62 -7.73 -7.78 6.48
CA THR A 62 -8.94 -8.58 6.25
C THR A 62 -8.97 -9.22 4.87
N CYS A 63 -8.62 -8.48 3.81
CA CYS A 63 -8.58 -9.01 2.45
C CYS A 63 -7.49 -10.08 2.27
N GLU A 64 -6.33 -9.90 2.90
CA GLU A 64 -5.26 -10.90 2.86
C GLU A 64 -5.65 -12.18 3.60
N ILE A 65 -6.24 -12.06 4.80
CA ILE A 65 -6.77 -13.19 5.56
C ILE A 65 -7.83 -13.94 4.75
N MET A 66 -8.83 -13.23 4.21
CA MET A 66 -9.90 -13.84 3.41
C MET A 66 -9.36 -14.55 2.16
N LYS A 67 -8.35 -13.98 1.48
CA LYS A 67 -7.69 -14.65 0.34
C LYS A 67 -7.00 -15.94 0.75
N MET A 68 -6.34 -15.96 1.90
CA MET A 68 -5.72 -17.18 2.43
C MET A 68 -6.78 -18.22 2.79
N ASP A 69 -7.84 -17.82 3.50
CA ASP A 69 -8.94 -18.72 3.86
C ASP A 69 -9.61 -19.33 2.64
N ILE A 70 -9.88 -18.55 1.59
CA ILE A 70 -10.43 -19.04 0.31
C ILE A 70 -9.47 -20.03 -0.36
N ARG A 71 -8.16 -19.75 -0.33
CA ARG A 71 -7.13 -20.61 -0.95
C ARG A 71 -7.05 -21.96 -0.26
N TYR A 72 -7.12 -21.99 1.06
CA TYR A 72 -6.93 -23.20 1.87
C TYR A 72 -8.23 -23.91 2.27
N ALA A 73 -9.40 -23.35 1.94
CA ALA A 73 -10.68 -24.02 2.15
C ALA A 73 -10.77 -25.33 1.34
N SER A 74 -10.92 -26.45 2.05
CA SER A 74 -11.05 -27.80 1.47
C SER A 74 -12.50 -28.14 1.08
N GLN A 75 -13.48 -27.58 1.76
CA GLN A 75 -14.90 -27.79 1.49
C GLN A 75 -15.45 -26.73 0.54
N TYR A 76 -16.17 -27.17 -0.49
CA TYR A 76 -16.74 -26.30 -1.52
C TYR A 76 -17.70 -25.25 -0.93
N GLU A 77 -18.63 -25.67 -0.08
CA GLU A 77 -19.63 -24.77 0.53
C GLU A 77 -18.96 -23.67 1.37
N LYS A 78 -17.99 -24.05 2.20
CA LYS A 78 -17.20 -23.09 2.99
C LYS A 78 -16.39 -22.15 2.10
N LYS A 79 -15.80 -22.66 1.01
CA LYS A 79 -15.07 -21.82 0.04
C LYS A 79 -15.99 -20.83 -0.65
N LEU A 80 -17.22 -21.24 -0.97
CA LEU A 80 -18.24 -20.38 -1.57
C LEU A 80 -18.67 -19.27 -0.60
N GLU A 81 -18.93 -19.61 0.67
CA GLU A 81 -19.27 -18.64 1.71
C GLU A 81 -18.17 -17.59 1.95
N LEU A 82 -16.92 -18.05 2.04
CA LEU A 82 -15.75 -17.18 2.18
C LEU A 82 -15.59 -16.25 0.96
N THR A 83 -15.81 -16.78 -0.24
CA THR A 83 -15.76 -16.00 -1.48
C THR A 83 -16.85 -14.91 -1.50
N ASN A 84 -18.08 -15.25 -1.10
CA ASN A 84 -19.17 -14.28 -1.01
C ASN A 84 -18.86 -13.18 0.02
N SER A 85 -18.30 -13.54 1.17
CA SER A 85 -17.88 -12.59 2.20
C SER A 85 -16.78 -11.65 1.71
N TYR A 86 -15.80 -12.18 0.98
CA TYR A 86 -14.74 -11.39 0.36
C TYR A 86 -15.30 -10.41 -0.68
N LEU A 87 -16.22 -10.85 -1.54
CA LEU A 87 -16.87 -9.97 -2.53
C LEU A 87 -17.70 -8.86 -1.86
N ALA A 88 -18.42 -9.18 -0.77
CA ALA A 88 -19.16 -8.19 0.00
C ALA A 88 -18.24 -7.13 0.62
N HIS A 89 -17.10 -7.55 1.17
CA HIS A 89 -16.08 -6.64 1.70
C HIS A 89 -15.52 -5.71 0.61
N LEU A 90 -15.15 -6.26 -0.55
CA LEU A 90 -14.67 -5.46 -1.69
C LEU A 90 -15.72 -4.44 -2.17
N ASN A 91 -16.98 -4.84 -2.26
CA ASN A 91 -18.07 -3.95 -2.67
C ASN A 91 -18.23 -2.78 -1.68
N ARG A 92 -18.17 -3.07 -0.38
CA ARG A 92 -18.22 -2.04 0.66
C ARG A 92 -17.06 -1.06 0.53
N ALA A 93 -15.83 -1.56 0.42
CA ALA A 93 -14.65 -0.72 0.26
C ALA A 93 -14.74 0.15 -1.01
N GLN A 94 -15.30 -0.37 -2.09
CA GLN A 94 -15.56 0.41 -3.31
C GLN A 94 -16.55 1.56 -3.06
N LYS A 95 -17.68 1.28 -2.41
CA LYS A 95 -18.68 2.31 -2.07
C LYS A 95 -18.11 3.43 -1.20
N GLU A 96 -17.27 3.07 -0.22
CA GLU A 96 -16.60 4.05 0.64
C GLU A 96 -15.66 4.95 -0.20
N ARG A 97 -14.89 4.38 -1.12
CA ARG A 97 -14.05 5.15 -2.05
C ARG A 97 -14.88 6.07 -2.96
N ASP A 98 -15.98 5.57 -3.51
CA ASP A 98 -16.85 6.35 -4.38
C ASP A 98 -17.46 7.54 -3.64
N TYR A 99 -17.88 7.32 -2.39
CA TYR A 99 -18.38 8.38 -1.51
C TYR A 99 -17.33 9.47 -1.26
N TYR A 100 -16.10 9.10 -0.91
CA TYR A 100 -15.03 10.08 -0.70
C TYR A 100 -14.69 10.84 -1.98
N ASN A 101 -14.60 10.14 -3.11
CA ASN A 101 -14.32 10.78 -4.40
C ASN A 101 -15.41 11.78 -4.79
N ALA A 102 -16.69 11.44 -4.58
CA ALA A 102 -17.80 12.36 -4.82
C ALA A 102 -17.69 13.61 -3.95
N ASN A 103 -17.36 13.46 -2.66
CA ASN A 103 -17.19 14.60 -1.76
C ASN A 103 -16.01 15.49 -2.16
N ILE A 104 -14.90 14.92 -2.64
CA ILE A 104 -13.77 15.70 -3.15
C ILE A 104 -14.18 16.51 -4.38
N ILE A 105 -14.90 15.89 -5.32
CA ILE A 105 -15.40 16.58 -6.52
C ILE A 105 -16.32 17.74 -6.12
N ASN A 106 -17.30 17.49 -5.24
CA ASN A 106 -18.22 18.51 -4.76
C ASN A 106 -17.48 19.67 -4.08
N ALA A 107 -16.53 19.38 -3.19
CA ALA A 107 -15.74 20.42 -2.52
C ALA A 107 -14.92 21.28 -3.51
N VAL A 108 -14.38 20.66 -4.57
CA VAL A 108 -13.68 21.37 -5.64
C VAL A 108 -14.66 22.25 -6.43
N GLU A 109 -15.86 21.78 -6.72
CA GLU A 109 -16.89 22.57 -7.41
C GLU A 109 -17.38 23.73 -6.56
N ASP A 110 -17.68 23.53 -5.28
CA ASP A 110 -18.10 24.58 -4.34
C ASP A 110 -17.04 25.67 -4.22
N SER A 111 -15.75 25.30 -4.21
CA SER A 111 -14.65 26.27 -4.16
C SER A 111 -14.58 27.18 -5.38
N LYS A 112 -14.99 26.69 -6.56
CA LYS A 112 -15.04 27.49 -7.81
C LYS A 112 -16.19 28.49 -7.83
N HIS A 113 -17.25 28.24 -7.08
CA HIS A 113 -18.43 29.10 -7.00
C HIS A 113 -18.40 30.05 -5.80
N ASN A 114 -17.33 30.04 -5.00
CA ASN A 114 -17.17 30.93 -3.86
C ASN A 114 -16.91 32.38 -4.36
N PRO A 115 -17.84 33.33 -4.14
CA PRO A 115 -17.72 34.70 -4.64
C PRO A 115 -16.61 35.52 -3.96
N ASN A 116 -15.96 34.98 -2.91
CA ASN A 116 -14.90 35.67 -2.17
C ASN A 116 -13.52 35.65 -2.85
N VAL A 117 -13.37 35.11 -4.07
CA VAL A 117 -12.11 35.13 -4.83
C VAL A 117 -12.05 36.24 -5.90
N VAL A 118 -13.14 36.98 -6.12
CA VAL A 118 -13.12 38.17 -6.99
C VAL A 118 -13.05 39.44 -6.13
N SER A 119 -11.87 39.74 -5.58
CA SER A 119 -11.44 41.08 -5.16
C SER A 119 -9.99 41.06 -4.68
N SER A 120 -9.03 41.21 -5.60
CA SER A 120 -7.72 41.84 -5.36
C SER A 120 -7.14 42.28 -6.70
#